data_AF-A0A261FIX6-F1
#
_entry.id   AF-A0A261FIX6-F1
#
_cell.length_a   1.000
_cell.length_b   1.000
_cell.length_c   1.000
_cell.angle_alpha   90.00
_cell.angle_beta   90.00
_cell.angle_gamma   90.00
#
_symmetry.space_group_name_H-M   'P 1'
#
loop_
_entity.id
_entity.type
_entity.pdbx_description
1 polymer ?
#
loop_
_entity_poly.entity_id
_entity_poly.type
_entity_poly.pdbx_seq_one_letter_code
_entity_poly.pdbx_strand_id
1 'polypeptide(L)'
;MTNVQRLDERAYMASGRRRERTCGEAGFQYEIAFPSWERVEQQMHELDKRVEAEARKQYERREIYPLDWCYQLDATTFISMAAFERILGEEQTHYMLWKNRNADVWTTTYWELPEVVDCLLERSIADGDGNECCFTDAQPIDYARSCTFTPGEMLRRQKAEQDVEHAADDGLNYALYRHPDVDVIECAGYAVFVSTRNPSRTVRVEYRGDTWIMQAFEQCRPWGIPARFDWRDAPLDIPGTEYRQRFQAARSAFDYAIAWVDAEVR
;
A
#
# COMPACT_ATOMS: atom_id res chain seq x y z
N MET A 1 -32.54 13.90 44.04
CA MET A 1 -32.56 12.46 44.38
C MET A 1 -32.33 11.72 43.08
N THR A 2 -31.06 11.36 42.82
CA THR A 2 -30.60 10.77 41.57
C THR A 2 -29.90 9.47 41.93
N ASN A 3 -30.34 8.38 41.29
CA ASN A 3 -29.88 7.02 41.54
C ASN A 3 -28.42 6.86 41.10
N VAL A 4 -27.53 6.65 42.07
CA VAL A 4 -26.15 6.19 41.86
C VAL A 4 -26.20 4.67 41.83
N GLN A 5 -25.99 4.05 40.67
CA GLN A 5 -25.76 2.62 40.59
C GLN A 5 -24.28 2.34 40.85
N ARG A 6 -23.99 1.75 42.03
CA ARG A 6 -22.71 1.10 42.32
C ARG A 6 -22.60 -0.16 41.47
N LEU A 7 -21.59 -0.24 40.61
CA LEU A 7 -21.23 -1.46 39.89
C LEU A 7 -20.41 -2.39 40.79
N ASP A 8 -20.73 -3.67 40.69
CA ASP A 8 -20.36 -4.79 41.56
C ASP A 8 -18.98 -5.38 41.17
N GLU A 9 -18.08 -5.53 42.14
CA GLU A 9 -16.66 -5.91 42.02
C GLU A 9 -16.42 -7.42 41.71
N ARG A 10 -17.20 -8.06 40.84
CA ARG A 10 -17.10 -9.52 40.62
C ARG A 10 -16.84 -9.94 39.18
N ALA A 11 -15.59 -9.73 38.74
CA ALA A 11 -14.99 -10.55 37.68
C ALA A 11 -13.45 -10.66 37.78
N TYR A 12 -12.86 -10.39 38.95
CA TYR A 12 -11.41 -10.41 39.15
C TYR A 12 -10.95 -11.64 39.94
N MET A 13 -11.21 -12.86 39.46
CA MET A 13 -10.58 -14.09 40.02
C MET A 13 -10.69 -15.29 39.06
N ALA A 14 -9.83 -15.37 38.04
CA ALA A 14 -9.57 -16.65 37.34
C ALA A 14 -8.24 -16.66 36.56
N SER A 15 -7.11 -16.60 37.26
CA SER A 15 -5.89 -17.37 36.93
C SER A 15 -4.79 -17.04 37.95
N GLY A 16 -4.22 -18.08 38.57
CA GLY A 16 -3.38 -17.96 39.75
C GLY A 16 -1.90 -17.62 39.48
N ARG A 17 -1.41 -16.64 40.25
CA ARG A 17 -0.02 -16.36 40.72
C ARG A 17 1.02 -16.07 39.61
N ARG A 18 1.71 -14.91 39.60
CA ARG A 18 2.65 -14.46 40.64
C ARG A 18 2.97 -12.93 40.54
N ARG A 19 2.53 -12.20 41.58
CA ARG A 19 3.07 -11.01 42.28
C ARG A 19 3.78 -9.84 41.56
N GLU A 20 3.18 -8.67 41.83
CA GLU A 20 3.79 -7.41 42.32
C GLU A 20 4.55 -6.51 41.34
N ARG A 21 3.84 -5.50 40.81
CA ARG A 21 4.15 -4.10 41.10
C ARG A 21 2.85 -3.31 41.30
N THR A 22 2.74 -2.73 42.47
CA THR A 22 1.71 -1.79 42.92
C THR A 22 1.75 -0.51 42.07
N CYS A 23 0.76 -0.29 41.21
CA CYS A 23 0.33 1.07 40.89
C CYS A 23 -0.69 1.45 41.95
N GLY A 24 -0.31 2.42 42.78
CA GLY A 24 -1.17 2.97 43.82
C GLY A 24 -2.45 3.55 43.23
N GLU A 25 -3.51 3.36 44.01
CA GLU A 25 -4.83 3.97 43.92
C GLU A 25 -4.76 5.44 43.49
N ALA A 26 -4.98 5.69 42.20
CA ALA A 26 -5.64 6.88 41.74
C ALA A 26 -6.88 6.39 41.00
N GLY A 27 -8.00 6.31 41.73
CA GLY A 27 -9.30 6.07 41.13
C GLY A 27 -9.65 7.26 40.25
N PHE A 28 -9.24 7.20 38.98
CA PHE A 28 -9.72 8.10 37.96
C PHE A 28 -11.18 7.73 37.68
N GLN A 29 -12.09 8.34 38.44
CA GLN A 29 -13.51 8.38 38.07
C GLN A 29 -13.63 9.35 36.90
N TYR A 30 -13.50 8.84 35.68
CA TYR A 30 -13.93 9.57 34.51
C TYR A 30 -15.46 9.61 34.51
N GLU A 31 -16.06 10.80 34.58
CA GLU A 31 -17.43 10.98 34.13
C GLU A 31 -17.41 10.83 32.60
N ILE A 32 -17.59 9.59 32.14
CA ILE A 32 -17.62 9.27 30.72
C ILE A 32 -18.96 9.78 30.19
N ALA A 33 -18.91 10.85 29.39
CA ALA A 33 -20.02 11.21 28.53
C ALA A 33 -20.13 10.13 27.46
N PHE A 34 -21.25 9.42 27.42
CA PHE A 34 -21.47 8.42 26.37
C PHE A 34 -21.96 9.14 25.11
N PRO A 35 -21.16 9.19 24.03
CA PRO A 35 -21.64 9.71 22.77
C PRO A 35 -22.80 8.82 22.29
N SER A 36 -23.71 9.41 21.50
CA SER A 36 -24.64 8.60 20.73
C SER A 36 -23.82 7.80 19.73
N TRP A 37 -23.71 6.49 19.96
CA TRP A 37 -22.92 5.62 19.09
C TRP A 37 -23.41 5.64 17.65
N GLU A 38 -24.72 5.80 17.43
CA GLU A 38 -25.30 5.99 16.10
C GLU A 38 -24.73 7.22 15.39
N ARG A 39 -24.51 8.32 16.12
CA ARG A 39 -23.89 9.54 15.58
C ARG A 39 -22.41 9.34 15.28
N VAL A 40 -21.68 8.63 16.16
CA VAL A 40 -20.26 8.29 15.95
C VAL A 40 -20.11 7.44 14.69
N GLU A 41 -20.90 6.37 14.55
CA GLU A 41 -20.92 5.51 13.37
C GLU A 41 -21.21 6.31 12.10
N GLN A 42 -22.22 7.19 12.13
CA GLN A 42 -22.55 8.03 10.98
C GLN A 42 -21.37 8.93 10.58
N GLN A 43 -20.68 9.51 11.57
CA GLN A 43 -19.50 10.34 11.33
C GLN A 43 -18.34 9.51 10.76
N MET A 44 -18.03 8.37 11.37
CA MET A 44 -16.93 7.49 10.94
C MET A 44 -17.16 6.96 9.52
N HIS A 45 -18.38 6.55 9.18
CA HIS A 45 -18.71 6.14 7.82
C HIS A 45 -18.60 7.26 6.79
N GLU A 46 -18.92 8.51 7.14
CA GLU A 46 -18.75 9.65 6.22
C GLU A 46 -17.26 9.98 6.01
N LEU A 47 -16.45 9.88 7.05
CA LEU A 47 -15.00 9.99 6.94
C LEU A 47 -14.42 8.86 6.09
N ASP A 48 -14.85 7.61 6.33
CA ASP A 48 -14.40 6.43 5.60
C ASP A 48 -14.63 6.57 4.09
N LYS A 49 -15.84 6.98 3.67
CA LYS A 49 -16.14 7.25 2.26
C LYS A 49 -15.19 8.28 1.65
N ARG A 50 -14.86 9.35 2.38
CA ARG A 50 -13.97 10.40 1.90
C ARG A 50 -12.54 9.91 1.78
N VAL A 51 -12.08 9.14 2.77
CA VAL A 51 -10.74 8.53 2.80
C VAL A 51 -10.60 7.51 1.66
N GLU A 52 -11.54 6.57 1.52
CA GLU A 52 -11.53 5.57 0.44
C GLU A 52 -11.62 6.20 -0.95
N ALA A 53 -12.46 7.22 -1.13
CA ALA A 53 -12.57 7.92 -2.40
C ALA A 53 -11.27 8.63 -2.78
N GLU A 54 -10.54 9.17 -1.81
CA GLU A 54 -9.24 9.79 -2.07
C GLU A 54 -8.16 8.73 -2.32
N ALA A 55 -8.09 7.68 -1.50
CA ALA A 55 -7.18 6.55 -1.69
C ALA A 55 -7.30 5.96 -3.10
N ARG A 56 -8.54 5.74 -3.58
CA ARG A 56 -8.82 5.26 -4.93
C ARG A 56 -8.27 6.19 -6.01
N LYS A 57 -8.48 7.51 -5.88
CA LYS A 57 -7.92 8.48 -6.84
C LYS A 57 -6.40 8.45 -6.84
N GLN A 58 -5.76 8.34 -5.67
CA GLN A 58 -4.30 8.26 -5.58
C GLN A 58 -3.77 6.98 -6.22
N TYR A 59 -4.45 5.85 -6.03
CA TYR A 59 -4.13 4.59 -6.70
C TYR A 59 -4.28 4.68 -8.23
N GLU A 60 -5.43 5.17 -8.72
CA GLU A 60 -5.71 5.32 -10.16
C GLU A 60 -4.70 6.25 -10.84
N ARG A 61 -4.25 7.28 -10.14
CA ARG A 61 -3.23 8.23 -10.64
C ARG A 61 -1.81 7.77 -10.37
N ARG A 62 -1.63 6.62 -9.70
CA ARG A 62 -0.34 6.05 -9.29
C ARG A 62 0.52 7.08 -8.51
N GLU A 63 -0.11 7.81 -7.59
CA GLU A 63 0.47 8.93 -6.82
C GLU A 63 1.34 8.49 -5.64
N ILE A 64 1.20 7.25 -5.17
CA ILE A 64 1.98 6.68 -4.04
C ILE A 64 3.09 5.80 -4.61
N TYR A 65 4.34 6.11 -4.29
CA TYR A 65 5.48 5.31 -4.73
C TYR A 65 5.62 4.10 -3.81
N PRO A 66 5.98 2.91 -4.33
CA PRO A 66 6.25 1.77 -3.45
C PRO A 66 7.34 2.11 -2.42
N LEU A 67 7.12 1.76 -1.15
CA LEU A 67 7.94 2.14 0.03
C LEU A 67 7.76 3.59 0.52
N ASP A 68 6.87 4.40 -0.08
CA ASP A 68 6.51 5.68 0.53
C ASP A 68 5.83 5.44 1.88
N TRP A 69 6.13 6.32 2.85
CA TRP A 69 5.39 6.38 4.10
C TRP A 69 3.95 6.82 3.84
N CYS A 70 3.00 6.02 4.31
CA CYS A 70 1.58 6.19 4.04
C CYS A 70 0.72 5.58 5.16
N TYR A 71 -0.60 5.65 5.00
CA TYR A 71 -1.52 4.87 5.80
C TYR A 71 -2.09 3.73 4.96
N GLN A 72 -1.97 2.51 5.49
CA GLN A 72 -2.78 1.38 5.06
C GLN A 72 -4.19 1.59 5.61
N LEU A 73 -5.22 1.34 4.79
CA LEU A 73 -6.62 1.32 5.20
C LEU A 73 -7.12 -0.10 5.41
N ASP A 74 -6.66 -1.00 4.56
CA ASP A 74 -6.87 -2.44 4.55
C ASP A 74 -5.70 -3.10 3.81
N ALA A 75 -5.70 -4.43 3.67
CA ALA A 75 -4.64 -5.22 3.05
C ALA A 75 -4.13 -4.72 1.67
N THR A 76 -4.93 -3.93 0.94
CA THR A 76 -4.67 -3.55 -0.45
C THR A 76 -4.84 -2.06 -0.73
N THR A 77 -5.43 -1.30 0.18
CA THR A 77 -5.76 0.11 -0.03
C THR A 77 -4.86 1.01 0.80
N PHE A 78 -4.23 1.97 0.13
CA PHE A 78 -3.26 2.89 0.72
C PHE A 78 -3.61 4.34 0.41
N ILE A 79 -3.27 5.24 1.33
CA ILE A 79 -3.46 6.69 1.17
C ILE A 79 -2.26 7.46 1.72
N SER A 80 -1.85 8.51 1.01
CA SER A 80 -0.75 9.37 1.45
C SER A 80 -1.04 10.03 2.81
N MET A 81 0.01 10.24 3.60
CA MET A 81 -0.08 10.93 4.91
C MET A 81 -0.81 12.26 4.80
N ALA A 82 -0.40 13.10 3.84
CA ALA A 82 -0.96 14.43 3.64
C ALA A 82 -2.47 14.39 3.33
N ALA A 83 -2.94 13.39 2.57
CA ALA A 83 -4.36 13.25 2.29
C ALA A 83 -5.14 12.74 3.51
N PHE A 84 -4.59 11.75 4.22
CA PHE A 84 -5.20 11.16 5.40
C PHE A 84 -5.40 12.20 6.52
N GLU A 85 -4.31 12.89 6.90
CA GLU A 85 -4.30 13.93 7.93
C GLU A 85 -5.22 15.10 7.56
N ARG A 86 -5.26 15.50 6.29
CA ARG A 86 -6.16 16.56 5.80
C ARG A 86 -7.63 16.17 5.90
N ILE A 87 -7.98 14.90 5.69
CA ILE A 87 -9.37 14.44 5.69
C ILE A 87 -9.88 14.25 7.12
N LEU A 88 -9.07 13.60 7.97
CA LEU A 88 -9.45 13.19 9.32
C LEU A 88 -9.18 14.27 10.38
N GLY A 89 -8.11 15.05 10.24
CA GLY A 89 -7.73 16.04 11.25
C GLY A 89 -7.53 15.39 12.62
N GLU A 90 -8.22 15.91 13.63
CA GLU A 90 -8.15 15.42 15.01
C GLU A 90 -8.81 14.05 15.23
N GLU A 91 -9.65 13.59 14.30
CA GLU A 91 -10.39 12.31 14.38
C GLU A 91 -9.55 11.08 13.97
N GLN A 92 -8.24 11.26 13.76
CA GLN A 92 -7.38 10.24 13.19
C GLN A 92 -7.34 8.95 14.03
N THR A 93 -7.01 9.07 15.33
CA THR A 93 -6.90 7.91 16.23
C THR A 93 -8.25 7.19 16.36
N HIS A 94 -9.33 7.96 16.51
CA HIS A 94 -10.69 7.45 16.58
C HIS A 94 -11.10 6.69 15.33
N TYR A 95 -10.83 7.25 14.14
CA TYR A 95 -11.10 6.60 12.87
C TYR A 95 -10.34 5.29 12.72
N MET A 96 -9.04 5.27 13.02
CA MET A 96 -8.22 4.06 12.91
C MET A 96 -8.71 2.98 13.89
N LEU A 97 -9.02 3.34 15.13
CA LEU A 97 -9.56 2.41 16.11
C LEU A 97 -10.90 1.84 15.67
N TRP A 98 -11.82 2.70 15.21
CA TRP A 98 -13.11 2.28 14.69
C TRP A 98 -12.95 1.34 13.48
N LYS A 99 -12.03 1.64 12.56
CA LYS A 99 -11.77 0.79 11.39
C LYS A 99 -11.22 -0.59 11.79
N ASN A 100 -10.37 -0.65 12.80
CA ASN A 100 -9.73 -1.90 13.22
C ASN A 100 -10.60 -2.78 14.13
N ARG A 101 -11.43 -2.18 14.99
CA ARG A 101 -12.18 -2.93 16.03
C ARG A 101 -13.69 -2.83 15.91
N ASN A 102 -14.21 -1.89 15.12
CA ASN A 102 -15.62 -1.55 15.05
C ASN A 102 -16.21 -1.22 16.44
N ALA A 103 -17.52 -1.23 16.58
CA ALA A 103 -18.28 -1.01 17.81
C ALA A 103 -18.16 -2.14 18.84
N ASP A 104 -16.98 -2.35 19.44
CA ASP A 104 -16.82 -3.26 20.58
C ASP A 104 -17.11 -2.58 21.94
N VAL A 105 -17.27 -3.38 22.99
CA VAL A 105 -17.61 -2.87 24.34
C VAL A 105 -16.55 -1.91 24.88
N TRP A 106 -15.28 -2.07 24.50
CA TRP A 106 -14.19 -1.22 24.98
C TRP A 106 -14.17 0.11 24.23
N THR A 107 -14.28 0.06 22.92
CA THR A 107 -14.29 1.21 22.02
C THR A 107 -15.48 2.11 22.32
N THR A 108 -16.68 1.54 22.48
CA THR A 108 -17.89 2.30 22.83
C THR A 108 -17.86 2.90 24.24
N THR A 109 -17.25 2.20 25.20
CA THR A 109 -17.18 2.66 26.60
C THR A 109 -16.15 3.76 26.78
N TYR A 110 -15.00 3.69 26.09
CA TYR A 110 -13.86 4.57 26.34
C TYR A 110 -13.57 5.55 25.20
N TRP A 111 -14.52 5.73 24.26
CA TRP A 111 -14.38 6.58 23.08
C TRP A 111 -13.89 8.01 23.38
N GLU A 112 -14.38 8.61 24.46
CA GLU A 112 -14.05 10.00 24.84
C GLU A 112 -12.78 10.11 25.70
N LEU A 113 -12.04 9.01 25.94
CA LEU A 113 -10.81 9.00 26.74
C LEU A 113 -9.58 8.78 25.85
N PRO A 114 -8.86 9.85 25.45
CA PRO A 114 -7.77 9.78 24.49
C PRO A 114 -6.69 8.75 24.85
N GLU A 115 -6.26 8.69 26.11
CA GLU A 115 -5.19 7.76 26.50
C GLU A 115 -5.63 6.29 26.40
N VAL A 116 -6.92 6.03 26.57
CA VAL A 116 -7.48 4.68 26.43
C VAL A 116 -7.66 4.34 24.95
N VAL A 117 -8.14 5.27 24.14
CA VAL A 117 -8.29 5.11 22.68
C VAL A 117 -6.92 4.79 22.04
N ASP A 118 -5.86 5.53 22.40
CA ASP A 118 -4.50 5.28 21.91
C ASP A 118 -4.04 3.85 22.26
N CYS A 119 -4.22 3.44 23.53
CA CYS A 119 -3.85 2.10 23.97
C CYS A 119 -4.64 0.99 23.26
N LEU A 120 -5.94 1.21 23.02
CA LEU A 120 -6.77 0.27 22.27
C LEU A 120 -6.35 0.19 20.79
N LEU A 121 -5.96 1.31 20.19
CA LEU A 121 -5.47 1.35 18.82
C LEU A 121 -4.15 0.59 18.68
N GLU A 122 -3.16 0.87 19.53
CA GLU A 122 -1.88 0.17 19.53
C GLU A 122 -2.06 -1.36 19.62
N ARG A 123 -2.96 -1.80 20.50
CA ARG A 123 -3.31 -3.22 20.63
C ARG A 123 -3.99 -3.78 19.39
N SER A 124 -4.90 -3.03 18.78
CA SER A 124 -5.57 -3.50 17.56
C SER A 124 -4.60 -3.74 16.41
N ILE A 125 -3.55 -2.92 16.30
CA ILE A 125 -2.50 -3.08 15.30
C ILE A 125 -1.59 -4.25 15.67
N ALA A 126 -1.18 -4.36 16.95
CA ALA A 126 -0.26 -5.41 17.39
C ALA A 126 -0.86 -6.83 17.35
N ASP A 127 -2.15 -6.95 17.66
CA ASP A 127 -2.88 -8.23 17.66
C ASP A 127 -3.42 -8.58 16.26
N GLY A 128 -3.14 -7.74 15.27
CA GLY A 128 -3.66 -7.80 13.92
C GLY A 128 -3.11 -8.91 13.03
N ASP A 129 -3.75 -9.13 11.88
CA ASP A 129 -3.35 -10.09 10.85
C ASP A 129 -2.74 -9.44 9.59
N GLY A 130 -2.51 -8.13 9.62
CA GLY A 130 -1.95 -7.34 8.52
C GLY A 130 -2.99 -6.60 7.70
N ASN A 131 -4.27 -6.65 8.08
CA ASN A 131 -5.38 -5.94 7.42
C ASN A 131 -5.74 -4.62 8.11
N GLU A 132 -5.01 -4.25 9.16
CA GLU A 132 -5.35 -3.10 10.01
C GLU A 132 -5.09 -1.78 9.29
N CYS A 133 -5.89 -0.79 9.64
CA CYS A 133 -5.60 0.60 9.35
C CYS A 133 -4.45 1.06 10.26
N CYS A 134 -3.29 1.30 9.65
CA CYS A 134 -2.06 1.64 10.35
C CYS A 134 -1.13 2.52 9.50
N PHE A 135 -0.21 3.20 10.15
CA PHE A 135 0.89 3.89 9.47
C PHE A 135 1.95 2.86 9.06
N THR A 136 2.33 2.85 7.79
CA THR A 136 3.26 1.87 7.23
C THR A 136 3.96 2.42 5.99
N ASP A 137 4.92 1.67 5.46
CA ASP A 137 5.37 1.86 4.09
C ASP A 137 4.40 1.19 3.10
N ALA A 138 4.35 1.71 1.86
CA ALA A 138 3.40 1.31 0.82
C ALA A 138 3.71 -0.07 0.17
N GLN A 139 3.91 -1.10 0.98
CA GLN A 139 4.06 -2.49 0.54
C GLN A 139 2.73 -3.24 0.72
N PRO A 140 2.19 -3.98 -0.27
CA PRO A 140 2.66 -4.20 -1.63
C PRO A 140 1.70 -3.58 -2.65
N ILE A 141 1.66 -2.25 -2.80
CA ILE A 141 0.85 -1.63 -3.87
C ILE A 141 1.23 -2.27 -5.20
N ASP A 142 0.27 -2.89 -5.91
CA ASP A 142 0.54 -3.64 -7.14
C ASP A 142 -0.13 -2.95 -8.35
N TYR A 143 0.62 -2.06 -9.01
CA TYR A 143 0.20 -1.39 -10.24
C TYR A 143 0.31 -2.31 -11.46
N ALA A 144 1.16 -3.35 -11.41
CA ALA A 144 1.32 -4.28 -12.53
C ALA A 144 0.02 -5.06 -12.80
N ARG A 145 -0.77 -5.38 -11.75
CA ARG A 145 -2.12 -5.96 -11.88
C ARG A 145 -3.11 -5.12 -12.69
N SER A 146 -2.89 -3.81 -12.79
CA SER A 146 -3.73 -2.93 -13.60
C SER A 146 -3.38 -2.99 -15.09
N CYS A 147 -2.27 -3.64 -15.47
CA CYS A 147 -1.87 -3.77 -16.86
C CYS A 147 -2.59 -4.93 -17.56
N THR A 148 -2.75 -4.83 -18.88
CA THR A 148 -3.39 -5.87 -19.70
C THR A 148 -2.54 -7.16 -19.78
N PHE A 149 -1.21 -7.02 -19.76
CA PHE A 149 -0.24 -8.11 -19.84
C PHE A 149 1.06 -7.68 -19.16
N THR A 150 1.75 -8.57 -18.46
CA THR A 150 3.01 -8.20 -17.76
C THR A 150 4.26 -8.91 -18.31
N PRO A 151 5.45 -8.33 -18.12
CA PRO A 151 6.71 -9.03 -18.36
C PRO A 151 6.84 -10.33 -17.55
N GLY A 152 6.29 -10.41 -16.34
CA GLY A 152 6.22 -11.65 -15.58
C GLY A 152 5.39 -12.73 -16.30
N GLU A 153 4.21 -12.38 -16.83
CA GLU A 153 3.43 -13.32 -17.63
C GLU A 153 4.17 -13.80 -18.90
N MET A 154 4.90 -12.90 -19.57
CA MET A 154 5.78 -13.25 -20.69
C MET A 154 6.84 -14.28 -20.28
N LEU A 155 7.55 -14.03 -19.17
CA LEU A 155 8.59 -14.91 -18.65
C LEU A 155 8.06 -16.27 -18.21
N ARG A 156 6.88 -16.31 -17.59
CA ARG A 156 6.19 -17.54 -17.22
C ARG A 156 5.92 -18.42 -18.44
N ARG A 157 5.47 -17.82 -19.55
CA ARG A 157 5.27 -18.54 -20.83
C ARG A 157 6.59 -19.04 -21.44
N GLN A 158 7.68 -18.33 -21.20
CA GLN A 158 9.04 -18.73 -21.60
C GLN A 158 9.66 -19.79 -20.67
N LYS A 159 8.98 -20.16 -19.57
CA LYS A 159 9.47 -21.07 -18.53
C LYS A 159 10.77 -20.57 -17.87
N ALA A 160 10.85 -19.26 -17.65
CA ALA A 160 11.91 -18.67 -16.84
C ALA A 160 11.80 -19.14 -15.37
N GLU A 161 12.87 -18.95 -14.60
CA GLU A 161 12.83 -19.20 -13.16
C GLU A 161 11.86 -18.23 -12.47
N GLN A 162 11.20 -18.71 -11.41
CA GLN A 162 10.20 -17.92 -10.66
C GLN A 162 10.79 -16.61 -10.10
N ASP A 163 12.05 -16.63 -9.68
CA ASP A 163 12.72 -15.43 -9.17
C ASP A 163 12.93 -14.35 -10.25
N VAL A 164 13.09 -14.73 -11.52
CA VAL A 164 13.15 -13.76 -12.64
C VAL A 164 11.78 -13.14 -12.87
N GLU A 165 10.73 -13.97 -12.85
CA GLU A 165 9.35 -13.54 -13.04
C GLU A 165 8.94 -12.52 -11.96
N HIS A 166 9.14 -12.85 -10.69
CA HIS A 166 8.79 -11.96 -9.58
C HIS A 166 9.60 -10.65 -9.62
N ALA A 167 10.91 -10.73 -9.89
CA ALA A 167 11.73 -9.52 -10.02
C ALA A 167 11.29 -8.62 -11.18
N ALA A 168 10.72 -9.19 -12.24
CA ALA A 168 10.17 -8.44 -13.37
C ALA A 168 8.88 -7.70 -13.00
N ASP A 169 7.92 -8.37 -12.37
CA ASP A 169 6.66 -7.72 -11.98
C ASP A 169 6.88 -6.68 -10.88
N ASP A 170 7.76 -6.94 -9.90
CA ASP A 170 8.20 -5.94 -8.93
C ASP A 170 8.85 -4.75 -9.63
N GLY A 171 9.78 -5.00 -10.55
CA GLY A 171 10.45 -3.92 -11.30
C GLY A 171 9.47 -3.06 -12.09
N LEU A 172 8.46 -3.69 -12.72
CA LEU A 172 7.41 -2.99 -13.46
C LEU A 172 6.56 -2.13 -12.53
N ASN A 173 6.16 -2.69 -11.41
CA ASN A 173 5.32 -2.00 -10.43
C ASN A 173 5.95 -0.68 -9.95
N TYR A 174 7.26 -0.68 -9.67
CA TYR A 174 7.99 0.54 -9.32
C TYR A 174 8.10 1.53 -10.49
N ALA A 175 8.29 1.04 -11.71
CA ALA A 175 8.42 1.88 -12.90
C ALA A 175 7.10 2.57 -13.30
N LEU A 176 5.95 1.98 -12.97
CA LEU A 176 4.63 2.54 -13.30
C LEU A 176 4.20 3.71 -12.40
N TYR A 177 4.95 4.00 -11.32
CA TYR A 177 4.70 5.15 -10.46
C TYR A 177 4.62 6.45 -11.26
N ARG A 178 3.57 7.26 -11.02
CA ARG A 178 3.26 8.51 -11.77
C ARG A 178 3.04 8.34 -13.27
N HIS A 179 2.85 7.12 -13.76
CA HIS A 179 2.58 6.83 -15.15
C HIS A 179 1.21 6.16 -15.32
N PRO A 180 0.09 6.80 -14.92
CA PRO A 180 -1.25 6.18 -14.95
C PRO A 180 -1.74 5.90 -16.38
N ASP A 181 -1.22 6.63 -17.36
CA ASP A 181 -1.58 6.51 -18.78
C ASP A 181 -0.84 5.39 -19.51
N VAL A 182 0.09 4.72 -18.84
CA VAL A 182 0.90 3.64 -19.40
C VAL A 182 0.30 2.28 -19.07
N ASP A 183 0.15 1.47 -20.13
CA ASP A 183 -0.25 0.07 -20.07
C ASP A 183 0.82 -0.80 -20.75
N VAL A 184 0.80 -2.09 -20.43
CA VAL A 184 1.62 -3.12 -21.07
C VAL A 184 0.68 -4.14 -21.69
N ILE A 185 0.84 -4.37 -22.99
CA ILE A 185 0.00 -5.27 -23.79
C ILE A 185 0.82 -6.40 -24.40
N GLU A 186 0.15 -7.46 -24.83
CA GLU A 186 0.80 -8.55 -25.56
C GLU A 186 0.84 -8.27 -27.07
N CYS A 187 1.99 -8.45 -27.71
CA CYS A 187 2.11 -8.54 -29.16
C CYS A 187 3.06 -9.67 -29.57
N ALA A 188 2.53 -10.68 -30.26
CA ALA A 188 3.29 -11.86 -30.73
C ALA A 188 4.13 -12.55 -29.63
N GLY A 189 3.58 -12.64 -28.41
CA GLY A 189 4.26 -13.25 -27.26
C GLY A 189 5.27 -12.34 -26.55
N TYR A 190 5.41 -11.08 -26.97
CA TYR A 190 6.23 -10.07 -26.31
C TYR A 190 5.38 -9.09 -25.51
N ALA A 191 5.92 -8.61 -24.39
CA ALA A 191 5.37 -7.46 -23.69
C ALA A 191 5.68 -6.18 -24.47
N VAL A 192 4.68 -5.33 -24.65
CA VAL A 192 4.79 -4.06 -25.37
C VAL A 192 4.24 -2.94 -24.51
N PHE A 193 5.07 -1.95 -24.21
CA PHE A 193 4.69 -0.75 -23.47
C PHE A 193 4.00 0.21 -24.43
N VAL A 194 2.88 0.78 -23.99
CA VAL A 194 2.08 1.75 -24.71
C VAL A 194 1.64 2.87 -23.76
N SER A 195 1.41 4.07 -24.28
CA SER A 195 0.84 5.18 -23.52
C SER A 195 -0.38 5.73 -24.25
N THR A 196 -1.47 5.98 -23.52
CA THR A 196 -2.66 6.66 -24.06
C THR A 196 -2.35 8.09 -24.49
N ARG A 197 -1.31 8.71 -23.91
CA ARG A 197 -0.84 10.06 -24.27
C ARG A 197 -0.14 10.09 -25.62
N ASN A 198 0.52 9.00 -26.00
CA ASN A 198 1.35 8.90 -27.21
C ASN A 198 1.13 7.59 -27.96
N PRO A 199 -0.01 7.41 -28.64
CA PRO A 199 -0.36 6.14 -29.29
C PRO A 199 0.56 5.76 -30.46
N SER A 200 1.40 6.68 -30.94
CA SER A 200 2.35 6.43 -32.02
C SER A 200 3.68 5.82 -31.55
N ARG A 201 3.95 5.79 -30.24
CA ARG A 201 5.18 5.27 -29.66
C ARG A 201 4.92 4.02 -28.86
N THR A 202 5.77 3.02 -29.08
CA THR A 202 5.72 1.77 -28.33
C THR A 202 7.13 1.28 -28.04
N VAL A 203 7.28 0.44 -27.03
CA VAL A 203 8.55 -0.27 -26.76
C VAL A 203 8.24 -1.75 -26.63
N ARG A 204 8.86 -2.56 -27.48
CA ARG A 204 8.80 -4.02 -27.36
C ARG A 204 9.91 -4.50 -26.44
N VAL A 205 9.54 -5.37 -25.52
CA VAL A 205 10.44 -5.99 -24.55
C VAL A 205 10.72 -7.44 -24.93
N GLU A 206 11.98 -7.81 -24.89
CA GLU A 206 12.44 -9.20 -24.99
C GLU A 206 13.35 -9.50 -23.80
N TYR A 207 13.31 -10.74 -23.30
CA TYR A 207 14.26 -11.23 -22.30
C TYR A 207 15.04 -12.40 -22.90
N ARG A 208 16.37 -12.27 -22.95
CA ARG A 208 17.24 -13.29 -23.57
C ARG A 208 18.58 -13.36 -22.87
N GLY A 209 18.94 -14.55 -22.39
CA GLY A 209 20.24 -14.82 -21.79
C GLY A 209 20.53 -13.92 -20.58
N ASP A 210 19.53 -13.74 -19.73
CA ASP A 210 19.54 -12.86 -18.57
C ASP A 210 19.65 -11.35 -18.84
N THR A 211 19.42 -10.94 -20.09
CA THR A 211 19.41 -9.54 -20.48
C THR A 211 18.01 -9.11 -20.93
N TRP A 212 17.53 -7.98 -20.42
CA TRP A 212 16.38 -7.27 -20.97
C TRP A 212 16.79 -6.49 -22.22
N ILE A 213 16.04 -6.64 -23.30
CA ILE A 213 16.28 -5.96 -24.57
C ILE A 213 15.05 -5.11 -24.92
N MET A 214 15.25 -3.80 -25.01
CA MET A 214 14.20 -2.82 -25.25
C MET A 214 14.34 -2.23 -26.65
N GLN A 215 13.40 -2.53 -27.55
CA GLN A 215 13.34 -1.93 -28.88
C GLN A 215 12.22 -0.90 -28.95
N ALA A 216 12.60 0.37 -29.09
CA ALA A 216 11.67 1.47 -29.30
C ALA A 216 11.12 1.46 -30.73
N PHE A 217 9.87 1.88 -30.89
CA PHE A 217 9.20 2.10 -32.16
C PHE A 217 8.49 3.46 -32.17
N GLU A 218 8.47 4.09 -33.34
CA GLU A 218 7.64 5.26 -33.63
C GLU A 218 6.93 5.00 -34.97
N GLN A 219 5.59 5.12 -34.98
CA GLN A 219 4.74 4.82 -36.14
C GLN A 219 5.03 3.42 -36.72
N CYS A 220 5.17 2.42 -35.85
CA CYS A 220 5.48 1.03 -36.18
C CYS A 220 6.84 0.80 -36.86
N ARG A 221 7.75 1.77 -36.82
CA ARG A 221 9.13 1.63 -37.33
C ARG A 221 10.12 1.56 -36.18
N PRO A 222 11.12 0.66 -36.22
CA PRO A 222 12.17 0.62 -35.22
C PRO A 222 12.87 1.98 -35.12
N TRP A 223 13.01 2.46 -33.89
CA TRP A 223 13.72 3.69 -33.59
C TRP A 223 15.00 3.37 -32.82
N GLY A 224 16.13 3.87 -33.33
CA GLY A 224 17.43 3.69 -32.69
C GLY A 224 17.92 2.25 -32.59
N ILE A 225 18.94 2.04 -31.76
CA ILE A 225 19.53 0.74 -31.43
C ILE A 225 18.82 0.21 -30.18
N PRO A 226 18.52 -1.11 -30.08
CA PRO A 226 17.96 -1.69 -28.87
C PRO A 226 18.81 -1.39 -27.63
N ALA A 227 18.16 -0.93 -26.55
CA ALA A 227 18.80 -0.80 -25.25
C ALA A 227 18.87 -2.17 -24.56
N ARG A 228 19.91 -2.39 -23.74
CA ARG A 228 20.19 -3.67 -23.09
C ARG A 228 20.45 -3.45 -21.60
N PHE A 229 19.85 -4.28 -20.76
CA PHE A 229 20.01 -4.22 -19.30
C PHE A 229 20.27 -5.63 -18.77
N ASP A 230 21.52 -5.92 -18.40
CA ASP A 230 21.92 -7.15 -17.74
C ASP A 230 21.93 -6.93 -16.23
N TRP A 231 21.43 -7.89 -15.46
CA TRP A 231 21.38 -7.77 -14.00
C TRP A 231 22.78 -7.80 -13.37
N ARG A 232 23.77 -8.38 -14.04
CA ARG A 232 25.16 -8.41 -13.56
C ARG A 232 25.82 -7.04 -13.61
N ASP A 233 25.28 -6.12 -14.41
CA ASP A 233 25.72 -4.74 -14.50
C ASP A 233 25.03 -3.83 -13.48
N ALA A 234 24.02 -4.33 -12.76
CA ALA A 234 23.29 -3.55 -11.76
C ALA A 234 24.17 -3.26 -10.52
N PRO A 235 24.08 -2.06 -9.92
CA PRO A 235 24.86 -1.70 -8.75
C PRO A 235 24.71 -2.70 -7.59
N LEU A 236 25.83 -3.08 -6.99
CA LEU A 236 25.84 -3.91 -5.79
C LEU A 236 25.57 -3.04 -4.55
N ASP A 237 24.31 -2.99 -4.10
CA ASP A 237 23.99 -2.46 -2.78
C ASP A 237 24.23 -3.53 -1.72
N ILE A 238 25.22 -3.36 -0.84
CA ILE A 238 25.55 -4.36 0.19
C ILE A 238 24.52 -4.34 1.33
N PRO A 239 23.96 -5.50 1.75
CA PRO A 239 24.15 -6.84 1.20
C PRO A 239 23.28 -7.08 -0.05
N GLY A 240 23.92 -7.29 -1.20
CA GLY A 240 23.23 -7.42 -2.49
C GLY A 240 22.86 -8.87 -2.74
N THR A 241 21.56 -9.15 -2.91
CA THR A 241 21.08 -10.46 -3.37
C THR A 241 20.94 -10.45 -4.89
N GLU A 242 21.05 -11.62 -5.52
CA GLU A 242 20.79 -11.77 -6.96
C GLU A 242 19.39 -11.27 -7.34
N TYR A 243 18.38 -11.58 -6.51
CA TYR A 243 17.02 -11.07 -6.68
C TYR A 243 16.98 -9.55 -6.79
N ARG A 244 17.66 -8.85 -5.88
CA ARG A 244 17.70 -7.38 -5.86
C ARG A 244 18.34 -6.81 -7.13
N GLN A 245 19.40 -7.45 -7.63
CA GLN A 245 20.03 -7.03 -8.88
C GLN A 245 19.13 -7.26 -10.09
N ARG A 246 18.44 -8.42 -10.16
CA ARG A 246 17.44 -8.72 -11.19
C ARG A 246 16.30 -7.69 -11.16
N PHE A 247 15.79 -7.36 -9.98
CA PHE A 247 14.78 -6.32 -9.77
C PHE A 247 15.26 -4.95 -10.27
N GLN A 248 16.46 -4.52 -9.90
CA GLN A 248 17.02 -3.23 -10.32
C GLN A 248 17.22 -3.14 -11.84
N ALA A 249 17.67 -4.21 -12.48
CA ALA A 249 17.80 -4.26 -13.93
C ALA A 249 16.45 -4.22 -14.63
N ALA A 250 15.46 -4.98 -14.14
CA ALA A 250 14.09 -4.95 -14.67
C ALA A 250 13.48 -3.54 -14.55
N ARG A 251 13.52 -2.95 -13.36
CA ARG A 251 13.07 -1.58 -13.12
C ARG A 251 13.72 -0.59 -14.07
N SER A 252 15.05 -0.60 -14.19
CA SER A 252 15.78 0.33 -15.07
C SER A 252 15.37 0.17 -16.54
N ALA A 253 15.14 -1.07 -16.97
CA ALA A 253 14.70 -1.35 -18.32
C ALA A 253 13.28 -0.84 -18.59
N PHE A 254 12.38 -0.96 -17.61
CA PHE A 254 11.00 -0.47 -17.73
C PHE A 254 10.92 1.05 -17.58
N ASP A 255 11.72 1.67 -16.70
CA ASP A 255 11.87 3.13 -16.63
C ASP A 255 12.27 3.70 -18.00
N TYR A 256 13.20 3.04 -18.71
CA TYR A 256 13.56 3.40 -20.08
C TYR A 256 12.36 3.29 -21.04
N ALA A 257 11.62 2.18 -20.98
CA ALA A 257 10.49 1.95 -21.87
C ALA A 257 9.38 2.99 -21.65
N ILE A 258 9.05 3.25 -20.39
CA ILE A 258 8.05 4.22 -19.95
C ILE A 258 8.46 5.63 -20.34
N ALA A 259 9.71 6.03 -20.05
CA ALA A 259 10.21 7.35 -20.44
C ALA A 259 10.11 7.59 -21.95
N TRP A 260 10.27 6.57 -22.78
CA TRP A 260 10.11 6.69 -24.23
C TRP A 260 8.64 6.84 -24.65
N VAL A 261 7.77 5.93 -24.19
CA VAL A 261 6.35 5.93 -24.61
C VAL A 261 5.59 7.10 -24.03
N ASP A 262 6.01 7.62 -22.89
CA ASP A 262 5.27 8.60 -22.11
C ASP A 262 5.91 10.00 -22.13
N ALA A 263 7.00 10.17 -22.90
CA ALA A 263 7.64 11.47 -23.12
C ALA A 263 6.65 12.48 -23.72
N GLU A 264 6.71 13.73 -23.25
CA GLU A 264 5.94 14.83 -23.85
C GLU A 264 6.26 14.96 -25.35
N VAL A 265 5.23 15.02 -26.19
CA VAL A 265 5.37 15.35 -27.61
C VAL A 265 5.82 16.80 -27.70
N ARG A 266 7.03 17.04 -28.20
CA ARG A 266 7.50 18.37 -28.56
C ARG A 266 6.93 18.83 -29.89
#